data_AF-A0A1F5A143-F1
#
_entry.id   AF-A0A1F5A143-F1
#
_cell.length_a   1.000
_cell.length_b   1.000
_cell.length_c   1.000
_cell.angle_alpha   90.00
_cell.angle_beta   90.00
_cell.angle_gamma   90.00
#
_symmetry.space_group_name_H-M   'P 1'
#
loop_
_entity.id
_entity.type
_entity.pdbx_description
1 polymer ?
#
loop_
_entity_poly.entity_id
_entity_poly.type
_entity_poly.pdbx_seq_one_letter_code
_entity_poly.pdbx_strand_id
1 'polypeptide(L)'
;MTRKRGVIAASILLAAAACPGGNDARPGDSAGFPAAQEKPAIMRAVDGISGWTQMGDVETYTKDGLYGYIDGGAEIVFQYGFRELAVFKFKPAAATDLPARKELVLEIYRMESAEAAFGIYSTKLEGEEEGWPGIKSDHWVSASQGGLVKGDYMVNILAPECTGREIGEFAAALEPKIPGNGTTRPKGMDWLPRDGMVVGSWKYIKGPLAAQNESPFLEGSFWGFDAGKEQGATEAYSAKYGVAPGVSKLVIVKFENAPETGALDDHVLALFKEYLKDVRRDGETLAGKNEAGRWFLFGHKGLFAALVLGDPDRKAAQTRLDLALALASR
;
A
#
# COMPACT_ATOMS: atom_id res chain seq x y z
N MET A 1 1.22 14.88 32.04
CA MET A 1 0.67 13.49 32.11
C MET A 1 -0.04 13.20 30.80
N THR A 2 0.71 12.65 29.84
CA THR A 2 0.29 12.49 28.45
C THR A 2 -0.14 11.04 28.24
N ARG A 3 -1.45 10.80 28.05
CA ARG A 3 -1.97 9.47 27.70
C ARG A 3 -1.73 9.22 26.21
N LYS A 4 -0.74 8.37 25.89
CA LYS A 4 -0.61 7.75 24.57
C LYS A 4 -1.82 6.82 24.37
N ARG A 5 -2.63 7.08 23.34
CA ARG A 5 -3.65 6.15 22.86
C ARG A 5 -2.96 5.18 21.91
N GLY A 6 -2.84 3.92 22.30
CA GLY A 6 -2.38 2.84 21.43
C GLY A 6 -3.44 2.53 20.38
N VAL A 7 -3.01 2.45 19.13
CA VAL A 7 -3.81 1.89 18.03
C VAL A 7 -3.60 0.38 18.07
N ILE A 8 -4.68 -0.37 18.32
CA ILE A 8 -4.67 -1.83 18.32
C ILE A 8 -4.94 -2.25 16.87
N ALA A 9 -3.89 -2.70 16.17
CA ALA A 9 -4.07 -3.52 14.97
C ALA A 9 -4.39 -4.94 15.43
N ALA A 10 -5.60 -5.41 15.15
CA ALA A 10 -5.97 -6.79 15.41
C ALA A 10 -5.42 -7.68 14.29
N SER A 11 -4.69 -8.74 14.64
CA SER A 11 -4.37 -9.82 13.73
C SER A 11 -4.53 -11.14 14.49
N ILE A 12 -5.44 -11.98 14.00
CA ILE A 12 -5.80 -13.27 14.58
C ILE A 12 -4.93 -14.33 13.90
N LEU A 13 -4.17 -15.09 14.70
CA LEU A 13 -3.49 -16.30 14.25
C LEU A 13 -4.50 -17.45 14.13
N LEU A 14 -4.49 -18.18 13.01
CA LEU A 14 -5.18 -19.45 12.90
C LEU A 14 -4.24 -20.63 12.58
N ALA A 15 -4.46 -21.73 13.29
CA ALA A 15 -3.82 -23.02 13.10
C ALA A 15 -4.56 -23.82 12.00
N ALA A 16 -3.83 -24.36 11.04
CA ALA A 16 -4.39 -25.21 9.98
C ALA A 16 -4.59 -26.66 10.46
N ALA A 17 -5.81 -27.18 10.31
CA ALA A 17 -6.13 -28.60 10.45
C ALA A 17 -6.12 -29.27 9.07
N ALA A 18 -5.40 -30.40 8.95
CA ALA A 18 -5.29 -31.17 7.71
C ALA A 18 -6.45 -32.17 7.55
N CYS A 19 -7.04 -32.22 6.36
CA CYS A 19 -7.92 -33.31 5.92
C CYS A 19 -7.38 -33.89 4.60
N PRO A 20 -7.26 -35.23 4.45
CA PRO A 20 -6.77 -35.85 3.23
C PRO A 20 -7.92 -36.16 2.26
N GLY A 21 -7.87 -35.61 1.04
CA GLY A 21 -8.80 -35.92 -0.06
C GLY A 21 -8.08 -36.67 -1.19
N GLY A 22 -8.58 -37.86 -1.50
CA GLY A 22 -7.96 -38.85 -2.39
C GLY A 22 -7.86 -38.46 -3.86
N ASN A 23 -6.88 -39.09 -4.50
CA ASN A 23 -6.39 -38.89 -5.85
C ASN A 23 -7.04 -39.93 -6.78
N ASP A 24 -7.73 -39.51 -7.84
CA ASP A 24 -8.08 -40.38 -8.98
C ASP A 24 -8.29 -39.53 -10.24
N ALA A 25 -7.24 -39.38 -11.06
CA ALA A 25 -7.33 -38.87 -12.41
C ALA A 25 -6.57 -39.79 -13.37
N ARG A 26 -7.30 -40.32 -14.37
CA ARG A 26 -6.80 -41.20 -15.44
C ARG A 26 -6.06 -40.39 -16.52
N PRO A 27 -5.13 -41.01 -17.26
CA PRO A 27 -4.22 -40.32 -18.17
C PRO A 27 -4.82 -40.13 -19.57
N GLY A 28 -4.74 -38.91 -20.10
CA GLY A 28 -5.05 -38.59 -21.50
C GLY A 28 -4.88 -37.10 -21.75
N ASP A 29 -4.09 -36.77 -22.77
CA ASP A 29 -3.85 -35.44 -23.37
C ASP A 29 -2.91 -34.49 -22.63
N SER A 30 -1.61 -34.80 -22.74
CA SER A 30 -0.51 -33.85 -22.52
C SER A 30 -0.45 -32.83 -23.66
N ALA A 31 -1.31 -31.81 -23.61
CA ALA A 31 -1.02 -30.53 -24.25
C ALA A 31 0.03 -29.81 -23.39
N GLY A 32 1.17 -29.47 -24.00
CA GLY A 32 2.33 -28.92 -23.29
C GLY A 32 1.99 -27.74 -22.40
N PHE A 33 2.08 -27.95 -21.08
CA PHE A 33 2.14 -26.85 -20.12
C PHE A 33 3.40 -26.04 -20.41
N PRO A 34 3.33 -24.69 -20.46
CA PRO A 34 4.54 -23.89 -20.48
C PRO A 34 5.40 -24.29 -19.28
N ALA A 35 6.69 -24.56 -19.51
CA ALA A 35 7.63 -24.97 -18.47
C ALA A 35 7.47 -24.04 -17.27
N ALA A 36 7.17 -24.63 -16.10
CA ALA A 36 7.01 -23.89 -14.86
C ALA A 36 8.26 -23.02 -14.66
N GLN A 37 8.10 -21.71 -14.81
CA GLN A 37 9.20 -20.77 -14.65
C GLN A 37 9.79 -20.99 -13.25
N GLU A 38 11.09 -21.32 -13.15
CA GLU A 38 11.70 -21.62 -11.86
C GLU A 38 11.45 -20.46 -10.88
N LYS A 39 10.96 -20.80 -9.69
CA LYS A 39 10.69 -19.81 -8.65
C LYS A 39 12.00 -19.11 -8.26
N PRO A 40 12.00 -17.77 -8.12
CA PRO A 40 13.18 -17.04 -7.64
C PRO A 40 13.68 -17.65 -6.32
N ALA A 41 15.00 -17.69 -6.13
CA ALA A 41 15.61 -18.34 -4.97
C ALA A 41 15.08 -17.79 -3.63
N ILE A 42 14.81 -16.48 -3.56
CA ILE A 42 14.28 -15.81 -2.37
C ILE A 42 12.88 -16.31 -1.96
N MET A 43 12.12 -16.89 -2.90
CA MET A 43 10.81 -17.48 -2.63
C MET A 43 10.91 -18.91 -2.09
N ARG A 44 12.11 -19.51 -2.10
CA ARG A 44 12.36 -20.90 -1.71
C ARG A 44 13.17 -21.03 -0.42
N ALA A 45 14.08 -20.10 -0.14
CA ALA A 45 14.92 -20.13 1.05
C ALA A 45 15.42 -18.74 1.45
N VAL A 46 15.51 -18.49 2.75
CA VAL A 46 16.12 -17.29 3.34
C VAL A 46 17.08 -17.72 4.44
N ASP A 47 18.30 -18.10 4.05
CA ASP A 47 19.33 -18.58 4.96
C ASP A 47 20.34 -17.50 5.35
N GLY A 48 21.04 -17.73 6.46
CA GLY A 48 22.19 -16.92 6.88
C GLY A 48 21.80 -15.52 7.38
N ILE A 49 20.63 -15.39 8.02
CA ILE A 49 20.28 -14.20 8.80
C ILE A 49 20.88 -14.37 10.20
N SER A 50 21.85 -13.53 10.54
CA SER A 50 22.57 -13.62 11.81
C SER A 50 21.63 -13.56 13.02
N GLY A 51 21.80 -14.46 13.98
CA GLY A 51 20.98 -14.52 15.20
C GLY A 51 19.63 -15.24 15.05
N TRP A 52 19.27 -15.65 13.84
CA TRP A 52 17.98 -16.27 13.53
C TRP A 52 18.16 -17.64 12.84
N THR A 53 17.24 -18.55 13.09
CA THR A 53 17.20 -19.87 12.45
C THR A 53 15.79 -20.10 11.90
N GLN A 54 15.71 -20.43 10.62
CA GLN A 54 14.44 -20.78 9.97
C GLN A 54 13.87 -22.06 10.62
N MET A 55 12.55 -22.09 10.77
CA MET A 55 11.79 -23.21 11.30
C MET A 55 10.88 -23.78 10.21
N GLY A 56 10.94 -25.10 10.05
CA GLY A 56 10.06 -25.81 9.12
C GLY A 56 10.27 -25.45 7.65
N ASP A 57 9.34 -25.93 6.84
CA ASP A 57 9.33 -25.67 5.41
C ASP A 57 8.71 -24.30 5.10
N VAL A 58 9.05 -23.75 3.92
CA VAL A 58 8.50 -22.50 3.43
C VAL A 58 7.09 -22.73 2.91
N GLU A 59 6.12 -21.97 3.43
CA GLU A 59 4.74 -22.01 2.94
C GLU A 59 4.63 -21.09 1.72
N THR A 60 4.01 -21.53 0.63
CA THR A 60 3.88 -20.73 -0.59
C THR A 60 2.43 -20.68 -1.06
N TYR A 61 1.94 -19.48 -1.37
CA TYR A 61 0.57 -19.24 -1.80
C TYR A 61 0.54 -18.57 -3.17
N THR A 62 -0.31 -19.09 -4.04
CA THR A 62 -0.75 -18.43 -5.28
C THR A 62 -2.14 -17.83 -5.05
N LYS A 63 -2.73 -17.24 -6.10
CA LYS A 63 -4.05 -16.58 -6.04
C LYS A 63 -5.12 -17.45 -5.37
N ASP A 64 -5.18 -18.73 -5.71
CA ASP A 64 -6.21 -19.65 -5.21
C ASP A 64 -6.05 -20.00 -3.73
N GLY A 65 -4.81 -19.99 -3.22
CA GLY A 65 -4.50 -20.31 -1.83
C GLY A 65 -4.48 -19.11 -0.89
N LEU A 66 -4.36 -17.88 -1.42
CA LEU A 66 -4.12 -16.70 -0.60
C LEU A 66 -5.31 -16.35 0.31
N TYR A 67 -6.54 -16.58 -0.14
CA TYR A 67 -7.74 -16.36 0.69
C TYR A 67 -7.76 -17.20 1.97
N GLY A 68 -7.10 -18.37 1.97
CA GLY A 68 -6.97 -19.20 3.16
C GLY A 68 -5.91 -18.70 4.14
N TYR A 69 -5.02 -17.82 3.71
CA TYR A 69 -3.94 -17.25 4.52
C TYR A 69 -4.28 -15.85 5.05
N ILE A 70 -4.84 -14.98 4.20
CA ILE A 70 -5.25 -13.62 4.57
C ILE A 70 -6.75 -13.59 4.83
N ASP A 71 -7.16 -13.53 6.11
CA ASP A 71 -8.55 -13.41 6.51
C ASP A 71 -9.10 -12.00 6.24
N GLY A 72 -9.90 -11.85 5.18
CA GLY A 72 -10.56 -10.59 4.82
C GLY A 72 -9.57 -9.48 4.46
N GLY A 73 -9.03 -9.51 3.24
CA GLY A 73 -8.05 -8.51 2.79
C GLY A 73 -7.14 -8.96 1.65
N ALA A 74 -7.25 -10.20 1.16
CA ALA A 74 -6.49 -10.66 -0.02
C ALA A 74 -6.83 -9.84 -1.28
N GLU A 75 -8.04 -9.29 -1.36
CA GLU A 75 -8.53 -8.49 -2.47
C GLU A 75 -7.59 -7.33 -2.80
N ILE A 76 -7.07 -6.64 -1.78
CA ILE A 76 -6.23 -5.46 -2.01
C ILE A 76 -4.93 -5.84 -2.71
N VAL A 77 -4.32 -6.98 -2.37
CA VAL A 77 -3.06 -7.38 -3.03
C VAL A 77 -3.29 -7.79 -4.48
N PHE A 78 -4.47 -8.32 -4.82
CA PHE A 78 -4.82 -8.65 -6.21
C PHE A 78 -4.95 -7.42 -7.09
N GLN A 79 -5.37 -6.27 -6.54
CA GLN A 79 -5.43 -5.01 -7.30
C GLN A 79 -4.05 -4.52 -7.75
N TYR A 80 -3.00 -4.94 -7.05
CA TYR A 80 -1.61 -4.67 -7.40
C TYR A 80 -0.94 -5.85 -8.12
N GLY A 81 -1.69 -6.77 -8.73
CA GLY A 81 -1.10 -7.82 -9.56
C GLY A 81 -0.25 -8.83 -8.79
N PHE A 82 -0.73 -9.27 -7.63
CA PHE A 82 -0.13 -10.35 -6.85
C PHE A 82 0.20 -11.58 -7.72
N ARG A 83 1.41 -12.12 -7.57
CA ARG A 83 1.83 -13.37 -8.21
C ARG A 83 1.95 -14.51 -7.22
N GLU A 84 2.67 -14.28 -6.13
CA GLU A 84 3.03 -15.33 -5.18
C GLU A 84 3.40 -14.74 -3.81
N LEU A 85 3.12 -15.47 -2.74
CA LEU A 85 3.56 -15.17 -1.37
C LEU A 85 4.39 -16.35 -0.86
N ALA A 86 5.57 -16.09 -0.32
CA ALA A 86 6.34 -17.05 0.48
C ALA A 86 6.34 -16.62 1.95
N VAL A 87 6.04 -17.56 2.85
CA VAL A 87 6.00 -17.35 4.30
C VAL A 87 7.05 -18.21 4.97
N PHE A 88 7.89 -17.55 5.77
CA PHE A 88 8.99 -18.17 6.51
C PHE A 88 8.78 -17.92 8.00
N LYS A 89 9.11 -18.90 8.83
CA LYS A 89 9.09 -18.78 10.29
C LYS A 89 10.50 -18.85 10.83
N PHE A 90 10.87 -17.98 11.75
CA PHE A 90 12.19 -17.92 12.37
C PHE A 90 12.08 -17.94 13.89
N LYS A 91 13.11 -18.49 14.53
CA LYS A 91 13.36 -18.39 15.98
C LYS A 91 14.76 -17.85 16.25
N PRO A 92 15.03 -17.27 17.44
CA PRO A 92 16.38 -16.95 17.86
C PRO A 92 17.30 -18.18 17.82
N ALA A 93 18.51 -18.00 17.32
CA ALA A 93 19.50 -19.08 17.20
C ALA A 93 20.04 -19.56 18.57
N ALA A 94 20.07 -18.67 19.58
CA ALA A 94 20.43 -19.02 20.94
C ALA A 94 19.19 -19.43 21.74
N ALA A 95 19.06 -20.74 22.02
CA ALA A 95 18.12 -21.24 23.00
C ALA A 95 18.68 -21.00 24.40
N THR A 96 18.38 -19.87 25.01
CA THR A 96 18.62 -19.64 26.43
C THR A 96 17.36 -19.07 27.03
N ASP A 97 16.62 -19.88 27.77
CA ASP A 97 15.68 -19.52 28.85
C ASP A 97 14.93 -18.18 28.70
N LEU A 98 14.52 -17.83 27.48
CA LEU A 98 13.73 -16.64 27.19
C LEU A 98 12.27 -16.98 27.50
N PRO A 99 11.52 -16.05 28.13
CA PRO A 99 10.08 -16.25 28.32
C PRO A 99 9.43 -16.47 26.95
N ALA A 100 8.51 -17.45 26.87
CA ALA A 100 7.68 -17.80 25.72
C ALA A 100 8.31 -17.58 24.32
N ARG A 101 8.82 -18.66 23.72
CA ARG A 101 9.22 -18.86 22.32
C ARG A 101 9.02 -17.62 21.41
N LYS A 102 10.01 -16.70 21.38
CA LYS A 102 10.04 -15.60 20.41
C LYS A 102 10.05 -16.16 18.99
N GLU A 103 9.11 -15.72 18.17
CA GLU A 103 8.98 -16.13 16.77
C GLU A 103 8.87 -14.88 15.88
N LEU A 104 9.41 -15.01 14.66
CA LEU A 104 9.32 -14.01 13.60
C LEU A 104 8.74 -14.68 12.36
N VAL A 105 7.67 -14.13 11.84
CA VAL A 105 7.06 -14.51 10.55
C VAL A 105 7.50 -13.50 9.51
N LEU A 106 8.10 -14.00 8.43
CA LEU A 106 8.52 -13.21 7.29
C LEU A 106 7.61 -13.56 6.12
N GLU A 107 6.93 -12.56 5.58
CA GLU A 107 6.11 -12.66 4.38
C GLU A 107 6.81 -11.95 3.23
N ILE A 108 7.05 -12.64 2.13
CA ILE A 108 7.62 -12.07 0.91
C ILE A 108 6.59 -12.20 -0.21
N TYR A 109 5.99 -11.08 -0.58
CA TYR A 109 5.05 -10.97 -1.70
C TYR A 109 5.83 -10.63 -2.96
N ARG A 110 5.68 -11.45 -4.01
CA ARG A 110 6.11 -11.12 -5.37
C ARG A 110 4.94 -10.57 -6.16
N MET A 111 5.09 -9.36 -6.67
CA MET A 111 4.08 -8.65 -7.45
C MET A 111 4.37 -8.71 -8.95
N GLU A 112 3.47 -8.14 -9.75
CA GLU A 112 3.61 -8.13 -11.20
C GLU A 112 4.74 -7.24 -11.73
N SER A 113 5.11 -6.22 -10.94
CA SER A 113 6.17 -5.26 -11.22
C SER A 113 6.66 -4.60 -9.93
N ALA A 114 7.79 -3.90 -10.01
CA ALA A 114 8.33 -3.14 -8.88
C ALA A 114 7.43 -1.98 -8.43
N GLU A 115 6.73 -1.33 -9.36
CA GLU A 115 5.74 -0.29 -9.06
C GLU A 115 4.52 -0.87 -8.33
N ALA A 116 4.09 -2.07 -8.70
CA ALA A 116 3.03 -2.79 -8.02
C ALA A 116 3.41 -3.20 -6.59
N ALA A 117 4.65 -3.69 -6.38
CA ALA A 117 5.20 -3.94 -5.05
C ALA A 117 5.24 -2.68 -4.18
N PHE A 118 5.65 -1.56 -4.76
CA PHE A 118 5.60 -0.27 -4.09
C PHE A 118 4.17 0.16 -3.75
N GLY A 119 3.21 -0.07 -4.64
CA GLY A 119 1.80 0.25 -4.41
C GLY A 119 1.25 -0.37 -3.15
N ILE A 120 1.36 -1.70 -3.04
CA ILE A 120 0.89 -2.39 -1.84
C ILE A 120 1.68 -2.00 -0.59
N TYR A 121 3.01 -1.82 -0.68
CA TYR A 121 3.82 -1.32 0.44
C TYR A 121 3.34 0.05 0.93
N SER A 122 3.06 0.98 0.01
CA SER A 122 2.62 2.34 0.33
C SER A 122 1.28 2.39 1.08
N THR A 123 0.42 1.38 0.91
CA THR A 123 -0.87 1.30 1.63
C THR A 123 -0.69 1.12 3.14
N LYS A 124 0.49 0.66 3.58
CA LYS A 124 0.82 0.43 4.98
C LYS A 124 1.42 1.68 5.66
N LEU A 125 1.72 2.72 4.88
CA LEU A 125 2.34 3.93 5.39
C LEU A 125 1.28 4.97 5.74
N GLU A 126 1.49 5.64 6.86
CA GLU A 126 0.72 6.77 7.33
C GLU A 126 1.58 8.05 7.42
N GLY A 127 2.90 7.94 7.28
CA GLY A 127 3.86 9.01 7.45
C GLY A 127 4.48 8.96 8.84
N GLU A 128 5.70 9.51 8.96
CA GLU A 128 6.50 9.52 10.19
C GLU A 128 7.07 8.15 10.63
N GLU A 129 6.95 7.11 9.80
CA GLU A 129 7.57 5.82 10.08
C GLU A 129 9.09 5.94 10.22
N GLU A 130 9.65 5.20 11.18
CA GLU A 130 11.09 5.19 11.43
C GLU A 130 11.78 4.17 10.51
N GLY A 131 12.85 4.61 9.87
CA GLY A 131 13.76 3.73 9.15
C GLY A 131 14.79 3.06 10.08
N TRP A 132 15.62 2.23 9.48
CA TRP A 132 16.74 1.54 10.10
C TRP A 132 18.05 1.82 9.33
N PRO A 133 19.16 2.15 10.02
CA PRO A 133 20.42 2.43 9.37
C PRO A 133 20.93 1.26 8.50
N GLY A 134 21.47 1.59 7.33
CA GLY A 134 22.12 0.62 6.44
C GLY A 134 21.19 -0.06 5.42
N ILE A 135 19.88 0.17 5.49
CA ILE A 135 18.92 -0.33 4.50
C ILE A 135 18.74 0.73 3.41
N LYS A 136 18.94 0.36 2.14
CA LYS A 136 18.89 1.27 0.99
C LYS A 136 17.50 1.41 0.38
N SER A 137 16.75 0.31 0.37
CA SER A 137 15.38 0.27 -0.13
C SER A 137 14.44 0.97 0.86
N ASP A 138 13.30 1.48 0.41
CA ASP A 138 12.24 2.00 1.28
C ASP A 138 11.82 0.92 2.27
N HIS A 139 11.78 1.31 3.55
CA HIS A 139 11.48 0.43 4.66
C HIS A 139 10.99 1.23 5.85
N TRP A 140 10.40 0.52 6.80
CA TRP A 140 10.09 1.02 8.13
C TRP A 140 10.23 -0.09 9.16
N VAL A 141 10.49 0.31 10.40
CA VAL A 141 10.66 -0.59 11.54
C VAL A 141 9.93 -0.01 12.73
N SER A 142 9.18 -0.86 13.44
CA SER A 142 8.64 -0.54 14.75
C SER A 142 8.87 -1.70 15.72
N ALA A 143 8.45 -1.55 16.98
CA ALA A 143 8.26 -2.73 17.82
C ALA A 143 7.21 -3.64 17.17
N SER A 144 7.31 -4.96 17.37
CA SER A 144 6.42 -6.01 16.85
C SER A 144 6.36 -6.24 15.34
N GLN A 145 6.78 -5.29 14.50
CA GLN A 145 6.67 -5.42 13.04
C GLN A 145 7.59 -4.47 12.27
N GLY A 146 7.78 -4.77 10.99
CA GLY A 146 8.46 -3.90 10.03
C GLY A 146 8.12 -4.30 8.60
N GLY A 147 8.57 -3.50 7.64
CA GLY A 147 8.38 -3.82 6.23
C GLY A 147 9.41 -3.15 5.34
N LEU A 148 9.60 -3.69 4.15
CA LEU A 148 10.43 -3.09 3.11
C LEU A 148 9.91 -3.42 1.71
N VAL A 149 10.35 -2.67 0.71
CA VAL A 149 10.02 -2.93 -0.69
C VAL A 149 11.24 -2.78 -1.59
N LYS A 150 11.53 -3.80 -2.39
CA LYS A 150 12.68 -3.83 -3.30
C LYS A 150 12.39 -4.66 -4.54
N GLY A 151 12.64 -4.08 -5.72
CA GLY A 151 12.24 -4.70 -6.98
C GLY A 151 10.76 -5.07 -6.95
N ASP A 152 10.42 -6.25 -7.47
CA ASP A 152 9.04 -6.75 -7.51
C ASP A 152 8.54 -7.31 -6.16
N TYR A 153 9.27 -7.07 -5.05
CA TYR A 153 9.01 -7.71 -3.76
C TYR A 153 8.60 -6.70 -2.70
N MET A 154 7.46 -6.96 -2.06
CA MET A 154 7.05 -6.33 -0.81
C MET A 154 7.23 -7.34 0.32
N VAL A 155 7.78 -6.88 1.45
CA VAL A 155 8.12 -7.73 2.59
C VAL A 155 7.42 -7.21 3.84
N ASN A 156 6.76 -8.12 4.57
CA ASN A 156 6.32 -7.89 5.93
C ASN A 156 7.14 -8.74 6.91
N ILE A 157 7.54 -8.12 8.01
CA ILE A 157 8.16 -8.80 9.15
C ILE A 157 7.20 -8.66 10.32
N LEU A 158 6.67 -9.77 10.80
CA LEU A 158 5.71 -9.85 11.91
C LEU A 158 6.38 -10.60 13.06
N ALA A 159 6.65 -9.91 14.16
CA ALA A 159 7.37 -10.46 15.29
C ALA A 159 6.90 -9.83 16.61
N PRO A 160 5.70 -10.17 17.11
CA PRO A 160 5.05 -9.50 18.25
C PRO A 160 5.94 -9.37 19.50
N GLU A 161 6.76 -10.39 19.75
CA GLU A 161 7.65 -10.46 20.94
C GLU A 161 9.06 -9.88 20.69
N CYS A 162 9.27 -9.21 19.56
CA CYS A 162 10.55 -8.62 19.18
C CYS A 162 10.57 -7.09 19.30
N THR A 163 11.73 -6.59 19.69
CA THR A 163 12.06 -5.17 19.73
C THR A 163 12.29 -4.62 18.32
N GLY A 164 12.14 -3.30 18.15
CA GLY A 164 12.48 -2.64 16.88
C GLY A 164 13.94 -2.86 16.46
N ARG A 165 14.87 -3.00 17.40
CA ARG A 165 16.27 -3.34 17.09
C ARG A 165 16.40 -4.73 16.45
N GLU A 166 15.79 -5.74 17.05
CA GLU A 166 15.82 -7.11 16.51
C GLU A 166 15.22 -7.17 15.10
N ILE A 167 14.12 -6.45 14.86
CA ILE A 167 13.46 -6.37 13.55
C ILE A 167 14.33 -5.61 12.54
N GLY A 168 14.92 -4.48 12.94
CA GLY A 168 15.78 -3.68 12.07
C GLY A 168 17.06 -4.40 11.65
N GLU A 169 17.72 -5.10 12.59
CA GLU A 169 18.88 -5.96 12.29
C GLU A 169 18.50 -7.11 11.34
N PHE A 170 17.34 -7.73 11.55
CA PHE A 170 16.81 -8.75 10.64
C PHE A 170 16.56 -8.18 9.24
N ALA A 171 15.86 -7.04 9.15
CA ALA A 171 15.56 -6.37 7.88
C ALA A 171 16.82 -5.96 7.12
N ALA A 172 17.84 -5.47 7.82
CA ALA A 172 19.12 -5.09 7.22
C ALA A 172 19.91 -6.28 6.69
N ALA A 173 19.86 -7.42 7.36
CA ALA A 173 20.46 -8.67 6.87
C ALA A 173 19.67 -9.28 5.69
N LEU A 174 18.36 -9.03 5.64
CA LEU A 174 17.45 -9.53 4.60
C LEU A 174 17.55 -8.72 3.30
N GLU A 175 17.58 -7.38 3.36
CA GLU A 175 17.49 -6.51 2.17
C GLU A 175 18.46 -6.89 1.03
N PRO A 176 19.75 -7.21 1.29
CA PRO A 176 20.69 -7.58 0.24
C PRO A 176 20.34 -8.89 -0.48
N LYS A 177 19.55 -9.75 0.18
CA LYS A 177 19.08 -11.04 -0.37
C LYS A 177 17.83 -10.86 -1.24
N ILE A 178 17.07 -9.79 -1.04
CA ILE A 178 15.90 -9.49 -1.88
C ILE A 178 16.39 -9.02 -3.26
N PRO A 179 15.94 -9.65 -4.37
CA PRO A 179 16.36 -9.27 -5.72
C PRO A 179 15.93 -7.85 -6.11
N GLY A 180 16.72 -7.22 -6.98
CA GLY A 180 16.47 -5.87 -7.49
C GLY A 180 17.49 -4.84 -6.98
N ASN A 181 17.44 -3.63 -7.54
CA ASN A 181 18.42 -2.57 -7.28
C ASN A 181 17.97 -1.56 -6.21
N GLY A 182 16.76 -1.73 -5.67
CA GLY A 182 16.15 -0.81 -4.71
C GLY A 182 14.65 -0.69 -4.93
N THR A 183 14.05 0.33 -4.31
CA THR A 183 12.65 0.67 -4.52
C THR A 183 12.45 1.39 -5.84
N THR A 184 11.45 0.96 -6.61
CA THR A 184 10.99 1.66 -7.81
C THR A 184 9.62 2.28 -7.51
N ARG A 185 9.55 3.61 -7.56
CA ARG A 185 8.29 4.34 -7.35
C ARG A 185 7.68 4.68 -8.71
N PRO A 186 6.34 4.63 -8.85
CA PRO A 186 5.70 5.05 -10.08
C PRO A 186 5.97 6.54 -10.37
N LYS A 187 6.12 6.89 -11.65
CA LYS A 187 6.44 8.25 -12.09
C LYS A 187 5.45 9.31 -11.55
N GLY A 188 4.18 8.94 -11.34
CA GLY A 188 3.18 9.87 -10.82
C GLY A 188 3.46 10.38 -9.40
N MET A 189 4.39 9.77 -8.66
CA MET A 189 4.87 10.31 -7.38
C MET A 189 5.52 11.69 -7.53
N ASP A 190 6.06 12.03 -8.70
CA ASP A 190 6.66 13.35 -8.95
C ASP A 190 5.61 14.46 -9.12
N TRP A 191 4.32 14.12 -9.19
CA TRP A 191 3.23 15.11 -9.26
C TRP A 191 2.80 15.63 -7.90
N LEU A 192 3.18 14.93 -6.82
CA LEU A 192 2.90 15.34 -5.44
C LEU A 192 3.89 16.46 -5.04
N PRO A 193 3.41 17.68 -4.71
CA PRO A 193 4.29 18.74 -4.24
C PRO A 193 5.11 18.31 -3.02
N ARG A 194 6.40 18.65 -3.00
CA ARG A 194 7.27 18.29 -1.86
C ARG A 194 7.11 19.21 -0.65
N ASP A 195 6.76 20.47 -0.90
CA ASP A 195 6.65 21.47 0.16
C ASP A 195 5.47 21.16 1.08
N GLY A 196 5.75 21.16 2.39
CA GLY A 196 4.78 20.81 3.42
C GLY A 196 4.29 19.36 3.43
N MET A 197 4.82 18.46 2.59
CA MET A 197 4.46 17.05 2.58
C MET A 197 4.94 16.34 3.86
N VAL A 198 4.10 15.53 4.47
CA VAL A 198 4.50 14.61 5.54
C VAL A 198 5.30 13.48 4.91
N VAL A 199 6.58 13.40 5.25
CA VAL A 199 7.49 12.37 4.71
C VAL A 199 6.97 10.97 5.07
N GLY A 200 6.98 10.07 4.09
CA GLY A 200 6.48 8.69 4.21
C GLY A 200 5.00 8.54 3.91
N SER A 201 4.22 9.62 3.86
CA SER A 201 2.75 9.54 3.71
C SER A 201 2.24 9.33 2.28
N TRP A 202 3.13 9.10 1.32
CA TRP A 202 2.76 8.92 -0.08
C TRP A 202 2.08 7.57 -0.31
N LYS A 203 1.06 7.54 -1.15
CA LYS A 203 0.37 6.31 -1.55
C LYS A 203 0.19 6.24 -3.05
N TYR A 204 0.45 5.07 -3.61
CA TYR A 204 0.04 4.70 -4.97
C TYR A 204 -1.22 3.84 -4.87
N ILE A 205 -2.27 4.27 -5.55
CA ILE A 205 -3.64 3.73 -5.40
C ILE A 205 -4.03 3.08 -6.72
N LYS A 206 -4.31 1.78 -6.67
CA LYS A 206 -4.77 0.99 -7.82
C LYS A 206 -6.02 0.20 -7.44
N GLY A 207 -7.10 0.41 -8.21
CA GLY A 207 -8.37 -0.28 -8.06
C GLY A 207 -9.31 0.27 -6.96
N PRO A 208 -10.58 -0.19 -6.95
CA PRO A 208 -11.64 0.38 -6.11
C PRO A 208 -11.41 0.27 -4.60
N LEU A 209 -11.01 -0.90 -4.09
CA LEU A 209 -10.77 -1.10 -2.66
C LEU A 209 -9.64 -0.21 -2.11
N ALA A 210 -8.51 -0.08 -2.81
CA ALA A 210 -7.47 0.87 -2.43
C ALA A 210 -7.95 2.32 -2.43
N ALA A 211 -8.78 2.71 -3.41
CA ALA A 211 -9.36 4.05 -3.49
C ALA A 211 -10.32 4.32 -2.32
N GLN A 212 -11.21 3.39 -2.01
CA GLN A 212 -12.12 3.44 -0.86
C GLN A 212 -11.37 3.57 0.46
N ASN A 213 -10.34 2.74 0.67
CA ASN A 213 -9.52 2.79 1.88
C ASN A 213 -8.80 4.14 2.04
N GLU A 214 -8.55 4.85 0.94
CA GLU A 214 -7.84 6.11 0.99
C GLU A 214 -8.75 7.29 1.33
N SER A 215 -9.96 7.34 0.78
CA SER A 215 -10.93 8.40 1.10
C SER A 215 -12.36 8.05 0.65
N PRO A 216 -13.38 8.43 1.44
CA PRO A 216 -14.78 8.40 0.99
C PRO A 216 -15.03 9.18 -0.30
N PHE A 217 -14.20 10.21 -0.58
CA PHE A 217 -14.33 10.99 -1.80
C PHE A 217 -13.89 10.24 -3.06
N LEU A 218 -13.30 9.05 -2.94
CA LEU A 218 -12.86 8.19 -4.04
C LEU A 218 -13.73 6.95 -4.25
N GLU A 219 -14.78 6.77 -3.45
CA GLU A 219 -15.68 5.60 -3.53
C GLU A 219 -16.66 5.68 -4.71
N GLY A 220 -16.86 6.87 -5.28
CA GLY A 220 -17.78 7.09 -6.39
C GLY A 220 -17.42 6.26 -7.62
N SER A 221 -18.37 5.46 -8.12
CA SER A 221 -18.18 4.60 -9.30
C SER A 221 -17.84 5.36 -10.58
N PHE A 222 -18.10 6.68 -10.60
CA PHE A 222 -17.77 7.62 -11.65
C PHE A 222 -16.27 7.89 -11.78
N TRP A 223 -15.48 7.65 -10.73
CA TRP A 223 -14.03 7.66 -10.86
C TRP A 223 -13.55 6.53 -11.78
N GLY A 224 -14.27 5.40 -11.81
CA GLY A 224 -13.97 4.30 -12.71
C GLY A 224 -12.73 3.49 -12.33
N PHE A 225 -12.41 3.36 -11.04
CA PHE A 225 -11.31 2.50 -10.58
C PHE A 225 -11.54 0.99 -10.84
N ASP A 226 -12.77 0.58 -11.15
CA ASP A 226 -13.10 -0.81 -11.47
C ASP A 226 -12.46 -1.26 -12.80
N ALA A 227 -11.88 -2.47 -12.81
CA ALA A 227 -11.30 -3.04 -14.02
C ALA A 227 -12.36 -3.20 -15.14
N GLY A 228 -11.98 -2.87 -16.38
CA GLY A 228 -12.81 -3.10 -17.57
C GLY A 228 -13.67 -1.92 -18.02
N LYS A 229 -13.57 -0.74 -17.37
CA LYS A 229 -14.15 0.50 -17.90
C LYS A 229 -13.11 1.17 -18.81
N GLU A 230 -13.36 1.20 -20.12
CA GLU A 230 -12.49 1.84 -21.13
C GLU A 230 -12.22 3.35 -20.89
N GLN A 231 -12.83 3.95 -19.87
CA GLN A 231 -12.83 5.39 -19.59
C GLN A 231 -12.62 5.73 -18.09
N GLY A 232 -12.08 4.80 -17.30
CA GLY A 232 -11.91 4.97 -15.84
C GLY A 232 -10.57 5.55 -15.39
N ALA A 233 -10.48 5.86 -14.10
CA ALA A 233 -9.23 6.13 -13.40
C ALA A 233 -8.32 4.90 -13.48
N THR A 234 -7.14 5.09 -14.02
CA THR A 234 -6.12 4.03 -14.13
C THR A 234 -5.35 3.88 -12.83
N GLU A 235 -5.11 5.00 -12.16
CA GLU A 235 -4.34 5.08 -10.94
C GLU A 235 -4.59 6.41 -10.22
N ALA A 236 -4.29 6.43 -8.92
CA ALA A 236 -4.24 7.66 -8.15
C ALA A 236 -3.02 7.70 -7.23
N TYR A 237 -2.71 8.91 -6.79
CA TYR A 237 -1.54 9.25 -6.00
C TYR A 237 -1.98 10.15 -4.87
N SER A 238 -1.58 9.87 -3.64
CA SER A 238 -1.90 10.75 -2.52
C SER A 238 -0.73 10.99 -1.60
N ALA A 239 -0.79 12.07 -0.82
CA ALA A 239 0.09 12.32 0.31
C ALA A 239 -0.59 13.25 1.33
N LYS A 240 -0.11 13.22 2.57
CA LYS A 240 -0.51 14.13 3.64
C LYS A 240 0.36 15.38 3.65
N TYR A 241 -0.22 16.50 4.05
CA TYR A 241 0.44 17.81 4.09
C TYR A 241 0.12 18.57 5.37
N GLY A 242 1.10 19.32 5.87
CA GLY A 242 0.99 20.11 7.09
C GLY A 242 1.38 19.33 8.35
N VAL A 243 1.11 19.93 9.50
CA VAL A 243 1.43 19.36 10.82
C VAL A 243 0.15 19.17 11.62
N ALA A 244 0.11 18.17 12.51
CA ALA A 244 -1.02 17.95 13.40
C ALA A 244 -1.30 19.20 14.27
N PRO A 245 -2.58 19.57 14.50
CA PRO A 245 -3.83 18.93 14.06
C PRO A 245 -4.35 19.45 12.70
N GLY A 246 -3.52 20.13 11.91
CA GLY A 246 -3.89 20.75 10.63
C GLY A 246 -3.50 19.96 9.39
N VAL A 247 -3.40 18.64 9.49
CA VAL A 247 -3.03 17.78 8.35
C VAL A 247 -4.15 17.75 7.31
N SER A 248 -3.79 18.03 6.06
CA SER A 248 -4.63 17.86 4.88
C SER A 248 -4.13 16.69 4.03
N LYS A 249 -4.93 16.23 3.07
CA LYS A 249 -4.53 15.21 2.10
C LYS A 249 -4.70 15.75 0.69
N LEU A 250 -3.71 15.55 -0.17
CA LEU A 250 -3.84 15.75 -1.62
C LEU A 250 -4.04 14.39 -2.26
N VAL A 251 -4.97 14.30 -3.21
CA VAL A 251 -5.11 13.15 -4.11
C VAL A 251 -5.04 13.65 -5.55
N ILE A 252 -4.32 12.95 -6.41
CA ILE A 252 -4.27 13.15 -7.86
C ILE A 252 -4.77 11.86 -8.51
N VAL A 253 -5.80 11.97 -9.33
CA VAL A 253 -6.38 10.85 -10.09
C VAL A 253 -6.00 11.01 -11.55
N LYS A 254 -5.46 9.94 -12.15
CA LYS A 254 -5.17 9.87 -13.58
C LYS A 254 -6.20 9.00 -14.27
N PHE A 255 -6.75 9.49 -15.36
CA PHE A 255 -7.68 8.77 -16.22
C PHE A 255 -6.96 8.23 -17.46
N GLU A 256 -7.47 7.11 -18.00
CA GLU A 256 -7.03 6.60 -19.31
C GLU A 256 -7.34 7.62 -20.41
N ASN A 257 -8.54 8.20 -20.35
CA ASN A 257 -9.05 9.20 -21.28
C ASN A 257 -9.54 10.42 -20.52
N ALA A 258 -9.52 11.60 -21.16
CA ALA A 258 -9.97 12.82 -20.51
C ALA A 258 -11.46 12.65 -20.13
N PRO A 259 -11.83 12.87 -18.86
CA PRO A 259 -13.22 12.77 -18.44
C PRO A 259 -14.05 13.86 -19.14
N GLU A 260 -15.31 13.53 -19.44
CA GLU A 260 -16.24 14.52 -20.00
C GLU A 260 -16.41 15.67 -19.01
N THR A 261 -15.97 16.87 -19.43
CA THR A 261 -15.70 18.04 -18.56
C THR A 261 -16.94 18.60 -17.85
N GLY A 262 -18.16 18.18 -18.20
CA GLY A 262 -19.37 18.51 -17.42
C GLY A 262 -19.79 17.41 -16.44
N ALA A 263 -19.68 16.15 -16.86
CA ALA A 263 -20.15 15.02 -16.07
C ALA A 263 -19.32 14.82 -14.80
N LEU A 264 -17.99 14.93 -14.88
CA LEU A 264 -17.14 14.75 -13.70
C LEU A 264 -17.41 15.84 -12.65
N ASP A 265 -17.56 17.09 -13.08
CA ASP A 265 -17.89 18.21 -12.19
C ASP A 265 -19.22 18.00 -11.46
N ASP A 266 -20.26 17.58 -12.18
CA ASP A 266 -21.58 17.37 -11.61
C ASP A 266 -21.57 16.25 -10.56
N HIS A 267 -20.83 15.17 -10.84
CA HIS A 267 -20.67 14.05 -9.92
C HIS A 267 -19.90 14.45 -8.66
N VAL A 268 -18.79 15.18 -8.80
CA VAL A 268 -18.02 15.67 -7.66
C VAL A 268 -18.78 16.73 -6.88
N LEU A 269 -19.55 17.59 -7.55
CA LEU A 269 -20.43 18.57 -6.91
C LEU A 269 -21.50 17.90 -6.05
N ALA A 270 -22.14 16.85 -6.57
CA ALA A 270 -23.11 16.06 -5.83
C ALA A 270 -22.48 15.41 -4.58
N LEU A 271 -21.32 14.79 -4.76
CA LEU A 271 -20.53 14.20 -3.67
C LEU A 271 -20.13 15.25 -2.61
N PHE A 272 -19.65 16.42 -3.03
CA PHE A 272 -19.30 17.50 -2.11
C PHE A 272 -20.53 17.95 -1.30
N LYS A 273 -21.71 18.06 -1.92
CA LYS A 273 -22.95 18.44 -1.22
C LYS A 273 -23.42 17.40 -0.18
N GLU A 274 -23.02 16.14 -0.34
CA GLU A 274 -23.32 15.09 0.64
C GLU A 274 -22.47 15.22 1.91
N TYR A 275 -21.18 15.56 1.77
CA TYR A 275 -20.22 15.56 2.89
C TYR A 275 -19.86 16.94 3.43
N LEU A 276 -20.16 18.03 2.70
CA LEU A 276 -19.63 19.36 2.97
C LEU A 276 -20.71 20.45 2.97
N LYS A 277 -20.39 21.55 3.65
CA LYS A 277 -21.11 22.82 3.72
C LYS A 277 -20.50 23.85 2.77
N ASP A 278 -21.26 24.91 2.49
CA ASP A 278 -20.84 26.05 1.67
C ASP A 278 -20.26 25.67 0.30
N VAL A 279 -20.78 24.57 -0.28
CA VAL A 279 -20.32 24.02 -1.55
C VAL A 279 -20.65 24.97 -2.69
N ARG A 280 -19.63 25.39 -3.41
CA ARG A 280 -19.74 26.34 -4.52
C ARG A 280 -18.64 26.14 -5.55
N ARG A 281 -18.88 26.66 -6.74
CA ARG A 281 -17.88 26.80 -7.79
C ARG A 281 -17.23 28.18 -7.68
N ASP A 282 -15.91 28.22 -7.67
CA ASP A 282 -15.10 29.46 -7.68
C ASP A 282 -14.12 29.37 -8.85
N GLY A 283 -14.48 30.00 -9.97
CA GLY A 283 -13.81 29.78 -11.26
C GLY A 283 -13.92 28.31 -11.69
N GLU A 284 -12.76 27.69 -11.97
CA GLU A 284 -12.66 26.28 -12.37
C GLU A 284 -12.61 25.31 -11.16
N THR A 285 -12.53 25.82 -9.93
CA THR A 285 -12.41 24.99 -8.72
C THR A 285 -13.76 24.79 -8.06
N LEU A 286 -14.11 23.55 -7.71
CA LEU A 286 -15.19 23.26 -6.76
C LEU A 286 -14.64 23.32 -5.34
N ALA A 287 -15.34 24.00 -4.44
CA ALA A 287 -14.90 24.19 -3.07
C ALA A 287 -16.03 23.98 -2.07
N GLY A 288 -15.72 23.35 -0.93
CA GLY A 288 -16.62 23.20 0.21
C GLY A 288 -15.85 23.19 1.53
N LYS A 289 -16.57 23.13 2.64
CA LYS A 289 -16.01 22.98 3.98
C LYS A 289 -16.64 21.85 4.75
N ASN A 290 -15.87 21.12 5.55
CA ASN A 290 -16.47 20.22 6.54
C ASN A 290 -16.97 21.00 7.77
N GLU A 291 -17.57 20.29 8.72
CA GLU A 291 -18.06 20.83 10.01
C GLU A 291 -16.99 21.58 10.81
N ALA A 292 -15.73 21.18 10.68
CA ALA A 292 -14.60 21.84 11.34
C ALA A 292 -14.07 23.06 10.58
N GLY A 293 -14.75 23.50 9.52
CA GLY A 293 -14.37 24.64 8.69
C GLY A 293 -13.17 24.38 7.77
N ARG A 294 -12.74 23.13 7.62
CA ARG A 294 -11.60 22.74 6.77
C ARG A 294 -12.01 22.72 5.31
N TRP A 295 -11.14 23.21 4.45
CA TRP A 295 -11.37 23.34 3.02
C TRP A 295 -11.17 22.04 2.25
N PHE A 296 -12.11 21.77 1.37
CA PHE A 296 -12.05 20.71 0.38
C PHE A 296 -12.15 21.35 -0.99
N LEU A 297 -11.17 21.08 -1.84
CA LEU A 297 -11.09 21.62 -3.19
C LEU A 297 -11.00 20.50 -4.22
N PHE A 298 -11.59 20.73 -5.38
CA PHE A 298 -11.48 19.87 -6.54
C PHE A 298 -11.21 20.70 -7.79
N GLY A 299 -10.34 20.18 -8.65
CA GLY A 299 -10.10 20.70 -9.98
C GLY A 299 -9.57 19.60 -10.88
N HIS A 300 -9.67 19.79 -12.19
CA HIS A 300 -9.17 18.82 -13.17
C HIS A 300 -8.61 19.52 -14.41
N LYS A 301 -7.69 18.85 -15.11
CA LYS A 301 -7.04 19.33 -16.32
C LYS A 301 -6.58 18.14 -17.18
N GLY A 302 -7.05 18.08 -18.42
CA GLY A 302 -6.72 16.99 -19.34
C GLY A 302 -7.08 15.62 -18.77
N LEU A 303 -6.09 14.74 -18.61
CA LEU A 303 -6.25 13.38 -18.06
C LEU A 303 -6.23 13.32 -16.53
N PHE A 304 -6.16 14.46 -15.84
CA PHE A 304 -5.91 14.49 -14.40
C PHE A 304 -7.00 15.22 -13.65
N ALA A 305 -7.39 14.68 -12.50
CA ALA A 305 -8.14 15.39 -11.47
C ALA A 305 -7.32 15.46 -10.18
N ALA A 306 -7.58 16.46 -9.36
CA ALA A 306 -6.97 16.57 -8.05
C ALA A 306 -7.98 17.03 -7.00
N LEU A 307 -7.79 16.51 -5.78
CA LEU A 307 -8.59 16.79 -4.60
C LEU A 307 -7.65 17.23 -3.48
N VAL A 308 -7.95 18.38 -2.86
CA VAL A 308 -7.39 18.72 -1.55
C VAL A 308 -8.47 18.47 -0.51
N LEU A 309 -8.16 17.68 0.51
CA LEU A 309 -9.10 17.21 1.51
C LEU A 309 -8.69 17.73 2.89
N GLY A 310 -9.50 18.63 3.45
CA GLY A 310 -9.41 19.02 4.86
C GLY A 310 -8.32 20.03 5.23
N ASP A 311 -7.93 20.95 4.34
CA ASP A 311 -6.90 21.95 4.64
C ASP A 311 -7.43 23.10 5.52
N PRO A 312 -6.72 23.54 6.58
CA PRO A 312 -7.09 24.73 7.36
C PRO A 312 -7.12 26.03 6.54
N ASP A 313 -6.23 26.16 5.56
CA ASP A 313 -5.98 27.39 4.83
C ASP A 313 -6.38 27.22 3.37
N ARG A 314 -7.41 27.96 2.98
CA ARG A 314 -7.91 27.95 1.60
C ARG A 314 -6.84 28.28 0.57
N LYS A 315 -5.99 29.27 0.87
CA LYS A 315 -4.98 29.75 -0.07
C LYS A 315 -3.88 28.70 -0.24
N ALA A 316 -3.46 28.07 0.85
CA ALA A 316 -2.53 26.95 0.81
C ALA A 316 -3.12 25.76 0.02
N ALA A 317 -4.39 25.43 0.27
CA ALA A 317 -5.11 24.41 -0.47
C ALA A 317 -5.16 24.69 -1.99
N GLN A 318 -5.53 25.90 -2.38
CA GLN A 318 -5.59 26.28 -3.81
C GLN A 318 -4.21 26.20 -4.46
N THR A 319 -3.18 26.73 -3.79
CA THR A 319 -1.80 26.69 -4.30
C THR A 319 -1.34 25.25 -4.53
N ARG A 320 -1.67 24.33 -3.62
CA ARG A 320 -1.32 22.91 -3.74
C ARG A 320 -2.09 22.23 -4.87
N LEU A 321 -3.38 22.52 -5.00
CA LEU A 321 -4.22 22.01 -6.08
C LEU A 321 -3.66 22.41 -7.45
N ASP A 322 -3.39 23.71 -7.63
CA ASP A 322 -2.90 24.26 -8.90
C ASP A 322 -1.52 23.68 -9.25
N LEU A 323 -0.61 23.59 -8.27
CA LEU A 323 0.71 23.03 -8.47
C LEU A 323 0.65 21.54 -8.84
N ALA A 324 -0.19 20.75 -8.18
CA ALA A 324 -0.37 19.33 -8.48
C ALA A 324 -0.86 19.11 -9.91
N LEU A 325 -1.91 19.84 -10.33
CA LEU A 325 -2.43 19.77 -11.70
C LEU A 325 -1.39 20.25 -12.73
N ALA A 326 -0.61 21.27 -12.40
CA ALA A 326 0.45 21.79 -13.25
C ALA A 326 1.67 20.85 -13.33
N LEU A 327 1.93 20.01 -12.34
CA LEU A 327 2.98 18.98 -12.39
C LEU A 327 2.52 17.76 -13.16
N ALA A 328 1.28 17.33 -12.97
CA ALA A 328 0.70 16.16 -13.63
C ALA A 328 0.53 16.38 -15.15
N SER A 329 0.17 17.60 -15.57
CA SER A 329 -0.14 17.93 -16.96
C SER A 329 1.07 18.38 -17.81
N ARG A 330 2.31 18.14 -17.35
CA ARG A 330 3.55 18.43 -18.10
C ARG A 330 3.93 17.27 -19.01
#